data_AF-A0A3C1CGY2-F1
#
_entry.id   AF-A0A3C1CGY2-F1
#
_cell.length_a   1.000
_cell.length_b   1.000
_cell.length_c   1.000
_cell.angle_alpha   90.00
_cell.angle_beta   90.00
_cell.angle_gamma   90.00
#
_symmetry.space_group_name_H-M   'P 1'
#
loop_
_entity.id
_entity.type
_entity.pdbx_description
1 polymer ?
#
loop_
_entity_poly.entity_id
_entity_poly.type
_entity_poly.pdbx_seq_one_letter_code
_entity_poly.pdbx_strand_id
1 'polypeptide(L)'
;MEDPHYRQAVAEAQELFKETPIPPDAVGRGGGPPETLSGPVTGAPSSDHVIDVMGLWNVPMSMAATLGWLGSHPPQGLASSGSAEGGGPEGSFAGSAFSASPTDAYLDAQLELGVTADGPDRSVLRADGIDVWITTTPAPDLTDGPRVRVTLAGGCPTQLGGVVDVSNVSNSIMSQMLPAADPVAGLVCLYGSRSGLTSSPQRADLADSVDLSATNAGRLAQAVNAIRLGSTGTGATSCPVDFDLVDVVVLAYTAHSDVDLWYHASGCETLDNGFVVASEGANPSFSDGFVPLITSLTG
;
A
#
# COMPACT_ATOMS: atom_id res chain seq x y z
N MET A 1 1.65 21.55 11.07
CA MET A 1 2.87 21.50 10.23
C MET A 1 2.56 20.46 9.17
N GLU A 2 2.81 20.77 7.90
CA GLU A 2 2.51 19.87 6.79
C GLU A 2 3.47 18.66 6.80
N ASP A 3 2.96 17.46 6.52
CA ASP A 3 3.74 16.23 6.55
C ASP A 3 4.91 16.30 5.54
N PRO A 4 6.16 15.96 5.92
CA PRO A 4 7.29 16.00 5.01
C PRO A 4 7.15 15.05 3.81
N HIS A 5 6.44 13.92 3.93
CA HIS A 5 6.20 13.01 2.82
C HIS A 5 5.22 13.58 1.81
N TYR A 6 4.17 14.27 2.27
CA TYR A 6 3.25 15.01 1.40
C TYR A 6 4.01 15.98 0.49
N ARG A 7 4.95 16.77 1.06
CA ARG A 7 5.75 17.72 0.27
C ARG A 7 6.66 17.04 -0.76
N GLN A 8 7.16 15.84 -0.46
CA GLN A 8 7.98 15.08 -1.40
C GLN A 8 7.13 14.54 -2.55
N ALA A 9 5.97 13.94 -2.26
CA ALA A 9 5.05 13.45 -3.29
C ALA A 9 4.53 14.58 -4.20
N VAL A 10 4.24 15.76 -3.64
CA VAL A 10 3.88 16.94 -4.45
C VAL A 10 5.02 17.35 -5.38
N ALA A 11 6.26 17.35 -4.90
CA ALA A 11 7.41 17.68 -5.73
C ALA A 11 7.59 16.64 -6.84
N GLU A 12 7.47 15.35 -6.53
CA GLU A 12 7.58 14.26 -7.51
C GLU A 12 6.48 14.34 -8.58
N ALA A 13 5.21 14.47 -8.19
CA ALA A 13 4.10 14.66 -9.13
C ALA A 13 4.32 15.86 -10.07
N GLN A 14 4.91 16.95 -9.56
CA GLN A 14 5.26 18.11 -10.38
C GLN A 14 6.43 17.83 -11.33
N GLU A 15 7.45 17.09 -10.91
CA GLU A 15 8.56 16.70 -11.80
C GLU A 15 8.07 15.73 -12.89
N LEU A 16 7.28 14.71 -12.54
CA LEU A 16 6.63 13.80 -13.49
C LEU A 16 5.81 14.56 -14.53
N PHE A 17 5.00 15.52 -14.09
CA PHE A 17 4.22 16.36 -15.00
C PHE A 17 5.11 17.16 -15.98
N LYS A 18 6.29 17.63 -15.56
CA LYS A 18 7.22 18.35 -16.45
C LYS A 18 7.84 17.46 -17.52
N GLU A 19 7.92 16.16 -17.29
CA GLU A 19 8.40 15.17 -18.26
C GLU A 19 7.38 14.88 -19.37
N THR A 20 6.20 15.51 -19.34
CA THR A 20 5.17 15.36 -20.38
C THR A 20 5.74 15.67 -21.77
N PRO A 21 5.77 14.72 -22.70
CA PRO A 21 6.12 14.99 -24.08
C PRO A 21 4.98 15.78 -24.76
N ILE A 22 5.27 17.02 -25.14
CA ILE A 22 4.29 17.91 -25.79
C ILE A 22 4.48 17.89 -27.31
N PRO A 23 3.46 17.47 -28.09
CA PRO A 23 3.57 17.48 -29.54
C PRO A 23 3.80 18.89 -30.10
N PRO A 24 4.45 19.01 -31.29
CA PRO A 24 4.64 20.30 -31.95
C PRO A 24 3.33 21.07 -32.11
N ASP A 25 3.42 22.39 -31.96
CA ASP A 25 2.30 23.34 -32.12
C ASP A 25 1.11 23.11 -31.17
N ALA A 26 1.24 22.25 -30.16
CA ALA A 26 0.24 22.10 -29.12
C ALA A 26 0.15 23.36 -28.26
N VAL A 27 -1.07 23.77 -27.94
CA VAL A 27 -1.35 24.99 -27.17
C VAL A 27 -2.05 24.62 -25.88
N GLY A 28 -1.55 25.16 -24.76
CA GLY A 28 -2.17 24.99 -23.45
C GLY A 28 -3.66 25.36 -23.47
N ARG A 29 -4.49 24.47 -22.96
CA ARG A 29 -5.94 24.61 -22.91
C ARG A 29 -6.36 25.04 -21.51
N GLY A 30 -7.06 26.17 -21.43
CA GLY A 30 -7.79 26.56 -20.22
C GLY A 30 -9.13 25.84 -20.11
N GLY A 31 -9.71 25.83 -18.90
CA GLY A 31 -10.99 25.17 -18.62
C GLY A 31 -10.84 23.73 -18.14
N GLY A 32 -11.97 23.05 -17.94
CA GLY A 32 -11.99 21.67 -17.47
C GLY A 32 -11.66 20.65 -18.57
N PRO A 33 -11.30 19.42 -18.18
CA PRO A 33 -11.08 18.33 -19.13
C PRO A 33 -12.36 17.97 -19.90
N PRO A 34 -12.24 17.44 -21.13
CA PRO A 34 -13.35 16.76 -21.80
C PRO A 34 -13.87 15.59 -20.94
N GLU A 35 -15.13 15.23 -21.11
CA GLU A 35 -15.78 14.14 -20.34
C GLU A 35 -15.05 12.79 -20.51
N THR A 36 -14.58 12.51 -21.73
CA THR A 36 -13.77 11.34 -22.08
C THR A 36 -12.39 11.29 -21.41
N LEU A 37 -11.93 12.40 -20.83
CA LEU A 37 -10.67 12.52 -20.09
C LEU A 37 -10.91 13.19 -18.73
N SER A 38 -12.03 12.90 -18.07
CA SER A 38 -12.41 13.53 -16.79
C SER A 38 -11.45 13.22 -15.64
N GLY A 39 -10.68 12.13 -15.73
CA GLY A 39 -9.60 11.77 -14.81
C GLY A 39 -8.35 11.26 -15.54
N PRO A 40 -7.36 10.78 -14.77
CA PRO A 40 -6.25 9.98 -15.28
C PRO A 40 -6.72 8.87 -16.23
N VAL A 41 -5.97 8.62 -17.30
CA VAL A 41 -6.39 7.74 -18.39
C VAL A 41 -6.47 6.27 -17.98
N THR A 42 -5.64 5.82 -17.06
CA THR A 42 -5.66 4.46 -16.50
C THR A 42 -6.48 4.33 -15.22
N GLY A 43 -7.05 5.44 -14.75
CA GLY A 43 -7.86 5.54 -13.55
C GLY A 43 -7.07 6.09 -12.37
N ALA A 44 -7.74 6.87 -11.52
CA ALA A 44 -7.11 7.43 -10.32
C ALA A 44 -7.01 6.36 -9.22
N PRO A 45 -5.91 6.33 -8.44
CA PRO A 45 -5.84 5.52 -7.24
C PRO A 45 -7.00 5.86 -6.29
N SER A 46 -7.62 4.84 -5.69
CA SER A 46 -8.67 5.07 -4.69
C SER A 46 -7.99 5.39 -3.35
N SER A 47 -7.67 6.67 -3.13
CA SER A 47 -7.05 7.16 -1.91
C SER A 47 -7.32 8.66 -1.72
N ASP A 48 -7.52 9.11 -0.49
CA ASP A 48 -7.55 10.54 -0.12
C ASP A 48 -6.14 11.16 0.03
N HIS A 49 -5.10 10.36 -0.16
CA HIS A 49 -3.69 10.77 -0.25
C HIS A 49 -3.20 10.91 -1.70
N VAL A 50 -4.10 10.92 -2.68
CA VAL A 50 -3.71 11.17 -4.08
C VAL A 50 -3.28 12.63 -4.27
N ILE A 51 -2.13 12.79 -4.91
CA ILE A 51 -1.70 14.03 -5.55
C ILE A 51 -1.96 13.88 -7.05
N ASP A 52 -2.60 14.88 -7.66
CA ASP A 52 -2.83 14.93 -9.10
C ASP A 52 -2.46 16.34 -9.61
N VAL A 53 -1.40 16.41 -10.41
CA VAL A 53 -0.95 17.61 -11.11
C VAL A 53 -1.29 17.45 -12.59
N MET A 54 -2.40 18.07 -13.00
CA MET A 54 -2.94 17.91 -14.35
C MET A 54 -2.65 19.09 -15.28
N GLY A 55 -2.59 18.80 -16.58
CA GLY A 55 -2.49 19.77 -17.67
C GLY A 55 -3.24 19.32 -18.92
N LEU A 56 -3.67 20.29 -19.73
CA LEU A 56 -4.41 20.06 -20.96
C LEU A 56 -3.81 20.84 -22.13
N TRP A 57 -3.78 20.23 -23.31
CA TRP A 57 -3.34 20.86 -24.54
C TRP A 57 -4.30 20.54 -25.69
N ASN A 58 -4.60 21.56 -26.50
CA ASN A 58 -5.16 21.32 -27.82
C ASN A 58 -4.02 20.99 -28.78
N VAL A 59 -4.12 19.84 -29.44
CA VAL A 59 -3.09 19.33 -30.34
C VAL A 59 -3.62 19.40 -31.78
N PRO A 60 -2.89 20.04 -32.71
CA PRO A 60 -3.30 20.19 -34.12
C PRO A 60 -3.00 18.93 -34.93
N MET A 61 -3.35 17.77 -34.37
CA MET A 61 -3.22 16.46 -35.00
C MET A 61 -4.45 15.62 -34.65
N SER A 62 -4.83 14.72 -35.53
CA SER A 62 -5.84 13.70 -35.22
C SER A 62 -5.41 12.89 -34.00
N MET A 63 -6.38 12.33 -33.25
CA MET A 63 -6.08 11.47 -32.09
C MET A 63 -5.08 10.36 -32.43
N ALA A 64 -5.24 9.68 -33.57
CA ALA A 64 -4.33 8.62 -34.01
C ALA A 64 -2.91 9.14 -34.28
N ALA A 65 -2.78 10.31 -34.89
CA ALA A 65 -1.48 10.94 -35.14
C ALA A 65 -0.81 11.38 -33.83
N THR A 66 -1.57 11.94 -32.88
CA THR A 66 -1.05 12.28 -31.53
C THR A 66 -0.54 11.06 -30.79
N LEU A 67 -1.30 9.95 -30.78
CA LEU A 67 -0.87 8.70 -30.15
C LEU A 67 0.39 8.13 -30.81
N GLY A 68 0.47 8.14 -32.14
CA GLY A 68 1.67 7.70 -32.87
C GLY A 68 2.89 8.56 -32.56
N TRP A 69 2.70 9.87 -32.39
CA TRP A 69 3.77 10.78 -31.97
C TRP A 69 4.23 10.48 -30.55
N LEU A 70 3.31 10.34 -29.58
CA LEU A 70 3.63 10.02 -28.18
C LEU A 70 4.36 8.67 -28.07
N GLY A 71 3.94 7.65 -28.81
CA GLY A 71 4.62 6.35 -28.84
C GLY A 71 6.05 6.41 -29.39
N SER A 72 6.38 7.44 -30.17
CA SER A 72 7.75 7.68 -30.66
C SER A 72 8.56 8.63 -29.76
N HIS A 73 7.92 9.24 -28.75
CA HIS A 73 8.52 10.21 -27.83
C HIS A 73 8.13 9.87 -26.37
N PRO A 74 8.48 8.67 -25.87
CA PRO A 74 8.18 8.32 -24.48
C PRO A 74 8.94 9.25 -23.51
N PRO A 75 8.38 9.53 -22.32
CA PRO A 75 9.07 10.28 -21.28
C PRO A 75 10.36 9.56 -20.88
N GLN A 76 11.44 10.32 -20.67
CA GLN A 76 12.76 9.74 -20.40
C GLN A 76 12.88 9.27 -18.96
N GLY A 77 13.51 8.12 -18.74
CA GLY A 77 13.78 7.61 -17.39
C GLY A 77 12.60 6.97 -16.67
N LEU A 78 11.40 6.97 -17.27
CA LEU A 78 10.21 6.30 -16.72
C LEU A 78 9.99 4.93 -17.38
N ALA A 79 9.45 3.99 -16.62
CA ALA A 79 9.08 2.66 -17.12
C ALA A 79 7.62 2.66 -17.57
N SER A 80 7.30 2.06 -18.71
CA SER A 80 5.90 1.84 -19.11
C SER A 80 5.19 0.97 -18.07
N SER A 81 4.04 1.42 -17.57
CA SER A 81 3.30 0.73 -16.51
C SER A 81 1.87 0.35 -16.90
N GLY A 82 1.29 1.00 -17.91
CA GLY A 82 -0.06 0.66 -18.36
C GLY A 82 -0.51 1.38 -19.61
N SER A 83 -1.68 0.98 -20.11
CA SER A 83 -2.38 1.64 -21.20
C SER A 83 -3.88 1.44 -21.04
N ALA A 84 -4.66 2.40 -21.50
CA ALA A 84 -6.11 2.31 -21.52
C ALA A 84 -6.65 2.85 -22.84
N GLU A 85 -7.77 2.29 -23.28
CA GLU A 85 -8.53 2.75 -24.43
C GLU A 85 -10.02 2.56 -24.15
N GLY A 86 -10.84 3.46 -24.69
CA GLY A 86 -12.27 3.41 -24.49
C GLY A 86 -13.05 4.26 -25.49
N GLY A 87 -14.35 4.03 -25.56
CA GLY A 87 -15.25 4.77 -26.43
C GLY A 87 -16.68 4.73 -25.93
N GLY A 88 -17.41 5.82 -26.19
CA GLY A 88 -18.80 6.01 -25.80
C GLY A 88 -19.48 7.12 -26.59
N PRO A 89 -20.74 7.45 -26.25
CA PRO A 89 -21.46 8.58 -26.85
C PRO A 89 -20.71 9.92 -26.76
N GLU A 90 -19.86 10.08 -25.74
CA GLU A 90 -19.07 11.28 -25.46
C GLU A 90 -17.79 11.36 -26.32
N GLY A 91 -17.42 10.28 -27.00
CA GLY A 91 -16.23 10.18 -27.85
C GLY A 91 -15.34 8.98 -27.50
N SER A 92 -14.12 8.99 -28.02
CA SER A 92 -13.11 7.95 -27.79
C SER A 92 -11.87 8.53 -27.14
N PHE A 93 -11.24 7.75 -26.26
CA PHE A 93 -9.97 8.09 -25.65
C PHE A 93 -8.99 6.91 -25.72
N ALA A 94 -7.71 7.20 -25.67
CA ALA A 94 -6.65 6.23 -25.46
C ALA A 94 -5.44 6.89 -24.81
N GLY A 95 -4.62 6.11 -24.13
CA GLY A 95 -3.46 6.64 -23.44
C GLY A 95 -2.54 5.60 -22.85
N SER A 96 -1.50 6.09 -22.18
CA SER A 96 -0.45 5.27 -21.57
C SER A 96 -0.02 5.87 -20.24
N ALA A 97 0.40 5.01 -19.33
CA ALA A 97 0.96 5.36 -18.03
C ALA A 97 2.44 4.94 -17.97
N PHE A 98 3.23 5.76 -17.30
CA PHE A 98 4.65 5.55 -17.06
C PHE A 98 4.95 5.76 -15.57
N SER A 99 5.68 4.84 -14.94
CA SER A 99 5.99 4.90 -13.51
C SER A 99 7.43 5.27 -13.23
N ALA A 100 7.63 6.05 -12.17
CA ALA A 100 8.91 6.18 -11.47
C ALA A 100 9.03 5.10 -10.38
N SER A 101 10.21 5.01 -9.76
CA SER A 101 10.43 4.08 -8.66
C SER A 101 9.77 4.61 -7.37
N PRO A 102 9.12 3.75 -6.57
CA PRO A 102 8.55 4.17 -5.28
C PRO A 102 9.65 4.49 -4.26
N THR A 103 9.28 5.22 -3.21
CA THR A 103 10.17 5.59 -2.10
C THR A 103 9.51 5.29 -0.75
N ASP A 104 10.12 5.73 0.36
CA ASP A 104 9.47 5.71 1.68
C ASP A 104 8.40 6.79 1.85
N ALA A 105 8.39 7.80 0.98
CA ALA A 105 7.44 8.91 1.05
C ALA A 105 6.19 8.69 0.18
N TYR A 106 6.29 7.83 -0.84
CA TYR A 106 5.26 7.67 -1.86
C TYR A 106 5.46 6.40 -2.69
N LEU A 107 4.42 5.98 -3.43
CA LEU A 107 4.32 4.59 -3.92
C LEU A 107 3.84 4.45 -5.36
N ASP A 108 3.11 5.45 -5.86
CA ASP A 108 2.41 5.37 -7.14
C ASP A 108 2.72 6.59 -8.01
N ALA A 109 4.01 6.91 -8.05
CA ALA A 109 4.56 8.01 -8.81
C ALA A 109 4.44 7.70 -10.31
N GLN A 110 3.45 8.30 -10.97
CA GLN A 110 3.12 8.05 -12.37
C GLN A 110 2.96 9.33 -13.20
N LEU A 111 3.37 9.24 -14.46
CA LEU A 111 2.97 10.15 -15.52
C LEU A 111 1.95 9.43 -16.41
N GLU A 112 0.73 9.92 -16.44
CA GLU A 112 -0.31 9.41 -17.33
C GLU A 112 -0.58 10.38 -18.48
N LEU A 113 -0.70 9.84 -19.69
CA LEU A 113 -0.92 10.61 -20.92
C LEU A 113 -2.18 10.09 -21.63
N GLY A 114 -3.25 10.89 -21.61
CA GLY A 114 -4.53 10.56 -22.26
C GLY A 114 -4.82 11.46 -23.46
N VAL A 115 -5.34 10.87 -24.53
CA VAL A 115 -5.71 11.59 -25.76
C VAL A 115 -7.15 11.29 -26.14
N THR A 116 -7.92 12.33 -26.44
CA THR A 116 -9.28 12.23 -27.01
C THR A 116 -9.38 13.03 -28.30
N ALA A 117 -10.27 12.64 -29.20
CA ALA A 117 -10.54 13.38 -30.42
C ALA A 117 -11.24 14.74 -30.15
N ASP A 118 -10.91 15.77 -30.94
CA ASP A 118 -11.55 17.10 -30.97
C ASP A 118 -11.84 17.52 -32.42
N GLY A 119 -12.34 16.56 -33.21
CA GLY A 119 -12.51 16.66 -34.67
C GLY A 119 -11.58 15.74 -35.45
N PRO A 120 -11.63 15.76 -36.80
CA PRO A 120 -10.87 14.84 -37.64
C PRO A 120 -9.36 15.06 -37.59
N ASP A 121 -8.92 16.31 -37.46
CA ASP A 121 -7.51 16.72 -37.51
C ASP A 121 -7.02 17.37 -36.20
N ARG A 122 -7.77 17.16 -35.11
CA ARG A 122 -7.49 17.77 -33.81
C ARG A 122 -7.77 16.79 -32.67
N SER A 123 -7.04 16.95 -31.59
CA SER A 123 -7.20 16.18 -30.37
C SER A 123 -6.92 17.02 -29.14
N VAL A 124 -7.29 16.50 -27.98
CA VAL A 124 -6.91 17.03 -26.68
C VAL A 124 -5.99 16.02 -26.02
N LEU A 125 -4.82 16.49 -25.57
CA LEU A 125 -3.92 15.77 -24.69
C LEU A 125 -4.20 16.19 -23.25
N ARG A 126 -4.37 15.23 -22.36
CA ARG A 126 -4.32 15.37 -20.92
C ARG A 126 -3.04 14.69 -20.42
N ALA A 127 -2.34 15.35 -19.52
CA ALA A 127 -1.25 14.74 -18.78
C ALA A 127 -1.48 14.92 -17.28
N ASP A 128 -1.23 13.87 -16.52
CA ASP A 128 -1.39 13.83 -15.07
C ASP A 128 -0.09 13.33 -14.45
N GLY A 129 0.56 14.18 -13.65
CA GLY A 129 1.58 13.75 -12.70
C GLY A 129 0.88 13.32 -11.41
N ILE A 130 0.84 12.02 -11.16
CA ILE A 130 0.09 11.40 -10.07
C ILE A 130 1.07 10.84 -9.07
N ASP A 131 0.70 10.94 -7.79
CA ASP A 131 1.38 10.20 -6.74
C ASP A 131 0.43 9.89 -5.58
N VAL A 132 0.79 8.90 -4.77
CA VAL A 132 0.10 8.56 -3.52
C VAL A 132 1.11 8.65 -2.38
N TRP A 133 0.95 9.67 -1.53
CA TRP A 133 1.88 9.89 -0.42
C TRP A 133 1.56 9.00 0.78
N ILE A 134 2.61 8.56 1.46
CA ILE A 134 2.55 7.78 2.68
C ILE A 134 2.71 8.74 3.85
N THR A 135 1.78 8.77 4.81
CA THR A 135 1.98 9.63 5.98
C THR A 135 3.14 9.17 6.86
N THR A 136 3.85 10.11 7.47
CA THR A 136 4.82 9.80 8.53
C THR A 136 4.16 9.41 9.85
N THR A 137 2.86 9.66 10.00
CA THR A 137 2.11 9.33 11.20
C THR A 137 1.72 7.85 11.16
N PRO A 138 2.10 7.03 12.16
CA PRO A 138 1.66 5.65 12.25
C PRO A 138 0.14 5.56 12.23
N ALA A 139 -0.40 4.61 11.46
CA ALA A 139 -1.83 4.33 11.45
C ALA A 139 -2.23 3.77 12.82
N PRO A 140 -3.18 4.39 13.53
CA PRO A 140 -3.64 3.86 14.79
C PRO A 140 -4.44 2.58 14.55
N ASP A 141 -4.32 1.62 15.45
CA ASP A 141 -5.28 0.53 15.50
C ASP A 141 -6.61 1.06 16.08
N LEU A 142 -7.66 0.96 15.27
CA LEU A 142 -9.02 1.42 15.58
C LEU A 142 -9.99 0.24 15.83
N THR A 143 -9.46 -0.97 15.97
CA THR A 143 -10.26 -2.18 16.15
C THR A 143 -10.92 -2.18 17.53
N ASP A 144 -12.25 -2.13 17.53
CA ASP A 144 -13.06 -2.19 18.75
C ASP A 144 -13.35 -3.64 19.14
N GLY A 145 -12.99 -4.02 20.37
CA GLY A 145 -13.37 -5.32 20.93
C GLY A 145 -12.47 -5.82 22.06
N PRO A 146 -12.74 -7.04 22.57
CA PRO A 146 -11.90 -7.68 23.56
C PRO A 146 -10.50 -7.95 23.00
N ARG A 147 -9.47 -7.76 23.83
CA ARG A 147 -8.07 -7.96 23.45
C ARG A 147 -7.40 -8.97 24.35
N VAL A 148 -6.43 -9.70 23.81
CA VAL A 148 -5.68 -10.73 24.54
C VAL A 148 -4.29 -10.23 24.90
N ARG A 149 -3.72 -10.75 25.99
CA ARG A 149 -2.30 -10.58 26.30
C ARG A 149 -1.65 -11.95 26.30
N VAL A 150 -0.69 -12.15 25.41
CA VAL A 150 0.14 -13.37 25.35
C VAL A 150 1.57 -13.03 25.78
N THR A 151 2.17 -13.91 26.57
CA THR A 151 3.54 -13.76 27.06
C THR A 151 4.30 -15.05 26.82
N LEU A 152 5.62 -14.95 26.69
CA LEU A 152 6.46 -16.12 26.45
C LEU A 152 6.30 -17.14 27.59
N ALA A 153 6.22 -16.67 28.84
CA ALA A 153 6.04 -17.53 30.01
C ALA A 153 4.64 -18.17 30.09
N GLY A 154 3.63 -17.53 29.51
CA GLY A 154 2.25 -18.05 29.48
C GLY A 154 2.01 -19.09 28.38
N GLY A 155 2.85 -19.10 27.33
CA GLY A 155 2.67 -19.94 26.16
C GLY A 155 1.45 -19.54 25.31
N CYS A 156 1.15 -20.33 24.29
CA CYS A 156 0.01 -20.09 23.41
C CYS A 156 -1.31 -20.50 24.08
N PRO A 157 -2.30 -19.59 24.19
CA PRO A 157 -3.66 -19.98 24.53
C PRO A 157 -4.17 -21.05 23.56
N THR A 158 -4.84 -22.08 24.07
CA THR A 158 -5.43 -23.13 23.20
C THR A 158 -6.58 -22.60 22.35
N GLN A 159 -7.16 -21.47 22.75
CA GLN A 159 -8.19 -20.74 22.03
C GLN A 159 -8.04 -19.23 22.28
N LEU A 160 -8.27 -18.37 21.28
CA LEU A 160 -8.33 -16.91 21.52
C LEU A 160 -9.75 -16.46 21.91
N GLY A 161 -10.78 -17.23 21.56
CA GLY A 161 -12.18 -16.82 21.75
C GLY A 161 -12.57 -15.67 20.84
N GLY A 162 -13.45 -14.77 21.32
CA GLY A 162 -13.95 -13.62 20.55
C GLY A 162 -13.07 -12.37 20.66
N VAL A 163 -11.78 -12.51 20.93
CA VAL A 163 -10.84 -11.38 20.91
C VAL A 163 -10.54 -10.98 19.48
N VAL A 164 -10.24 -9.70 19.28
CA VAL A 164 -10.04 -9.11 17.95
C VAL A 164 -8.62 -8.62 17.73
N ASP A 165 -7.83 -8.50 18.80
CA ASP A 165 -6.45 -8.01 18.74
C ASP A 165 -5.68 -8.31 20.06
N VAL A 166 -4.41 -7.93 20.11
CA VAL A 166 -3.53 -7.97 21.28
C VAL A 166 -3.63 -6.74 22.18
N SER A 167 -3.14 -6.85 23.41
CA SER A 167 -3.14 -5.79 24.41
C SER A 167 -1.77 -5.65 25.06
N ASN A 168 -1.01 -4.67 24.59
CA ASN A 168 0.26 -4.28 25.16
C ASN A 168 0.10 -3.18 26.22
N VAL A 169 1.05 -3.10 27.16
CA VAL A 169 1.03 -2.11 28.27
C VAL A 169 2.12 -1.03 28.16
N SER A 170 2.79 -0.93 27.02
CA SER A 170 3.99 -0.11 26.85
C SER A 170 3.70 1.18 26.07
N ASN A 171 3.91 2.34 26.69
CA ASN A 171 3.80 3.63 26.00
C ASN A 171 4.84 3.78 24.86
N SER A 172 5.97 3.07 24.96
CA SER A 172 7.02 3.19 23.95
C SER A 172 6.60 2.64 22.59
N ILE A 173 5.57 1.80 22.51
CA ILE A 173 5.13 1.18 21.25
C ILE A 173 3.84 1.80 20.69
N MET A 174 3.40 2.94 21.23
CA MET A 174 2.23 3.67 20.71
C MET A 174 2.45 4.28 19.32
N SER A 175 3.70 4.34 18.86
CA SER A 175 4.08 4.89 17.55
C SER A 175 5.11 4.02 16.82
N GLN A 176 5.31 2.78 17.27
CA GLN A 176 6.25 1.81 16.69
C GLN A 176 5.75 0.40 17.01
N MET A 177 5.99 -0.58 16.14
CA MET A 177 5.50 -1.95 16.38
C MET A 177 6.17 -2.60 17.60
N LEU A 178 7.49 -2.42 17.74
CA LEU A 178 8.30 -3.06 18.76
C LEU A 178 9.18 -2.04 19.51
N PRO A 179 9.65 -2.36 20.72
CA PRO A 179 10.66 -1.57 21.40
C PRO A 179 11.97 -1.53 20.60
N ALA A 180 12.74 -0.45 20.75
CA ALA A 180 14.09 -0.32 20.20
C ALA A 180 15.11 -1.14 21.02
N ALA A 181 14.93 -2.46 21.07
CA ALA A 181 15.78 -3.41 21.78
C ALA A 181 15.80 -4.76 21.04
N ASP A 182 16.83 -5.56 21.28
CA ASP A 182 16.90 -6.92 20.72
C ASP A 182 16.08 -7.90 21.59
N PRO A 183 15.15 -8.68 21.01
CA PRO A 183 14.46 -9.72 21.76
C PRO A 183 15.41 -10.88 22.07
N VAL A 184 15.21 -11.52 23.22
CA VAL A 184 16.04 -12.64 23.68
C VAL A 184 15.42 -14.01 23.40
N ALA A 185 14.14 -14.04 23.06
CA ALA A 185 13.39 -15.22 22.63
C ALA A 185 12.06 -14.76 22.03
N GLY A 186 11.33 -15.68 21.41
CA GLY A 186 9.97 -15.43 20.98
C GLY A 186 9.15 -16.69 20.87
N LEU A 187 7.88 -16.51 20.53
CA LEU A 187 6.90 -17.56 20.34
C LEU A 187 5.93 -17.12 19.24
N VAL A 188 5.58 -18.00 18.32
CA VAL A 188 4.51 -17.76 17.34
C VAL A 188 3.40 -18.77 17.57
N CYS A 189 2.18 -18.28 17.74
CA CYS A 189 0.97 -19.09 17.94
C CYS A 189 0.10 -19.00 16.69
N LEU A 190 -0.11 -20.12 16.00
CA LEU A 190 -0.88 -20.17 14.75
C LEU A 190 -2.33 -20.55 15.05
N TYR A 191 -3.27 -19.71 14.65
CA TYR A 191 -4.71 -19.93 14.87
C TYR A 191 -5.48 -20.08 13.56
N GLY A 192 -6.47 -20.97 13.58
CA GLY A 192 -7.33 -21.25 12.43
C GLY A 192 -6.89 -22.44 11.58
N SER A 193 -7.80 -22.93 10.72
CA SER A 193 -7.58 -24.12 9.90
C SER A 193 -6.98 -23.75 8.54
N ARG A 194 -5.68 -24.00 8.36
CA ARG A 194 -4.98 -23.84 7.06
C ARG A 194 -5.39 -24.88 5.99
N SER A 195 -6.32 -25.79 6.30
CA SER A 195 -6.77 -26.86 5.39
C SER A 195 -7.95 -26.49 4.48
N GLY A 196 -8.36 -25.21 4.43
CA GLY A 196 -9.16 -24.63 3.34
C GLY A 196 -10.62 -25.07 3.20
N LEU A 197 -11.13 -25.99 4.02
CA LEU A 197 -12.51 -26.52 3.90
C LEU A 197 -13.13 -26.83 5.26
N THR A 198 -13.39 -25.82 6.09
CA THR A 198 -14.29 -25.98 7.24
C THR A 198 -15.32 -24.86 7.28
N SER A 199 -16.58 -25.21 7.08
CA SER A 199 -17.76 -24.35 7.19
C SER A 199 -18.18 -24.07 8.64
N SER A 200 -17.23 -24.11 9.59
CA SER A 200 -17.51 -23.92 11.01
C SER A 200 -16.67 -22.76 11.53
N PRO A 201 -17.28 -21.80 12.24
CA PRO A 201 -16.56 -20.69 12.87
C PRO A 201 -15.86 -21.19 14.15
N GLN A 202 -14.95 -22.16 14.02
CA GLN A 202 -13.91 -22.44 15.02
C GLN A 202 -12.84 -21.34 14.93
N ARG A 203 -13.32 -20.09 14.99
CA ARG A 203 -12.51 -18.90 15.10
C ARG A 203 -11.61 -19.12 16.30
N ALA A 204 -10.32 -19.19 16.05
CA ALA A 204 -9.28 -19.13 17.05
C ALA A 204 -8.96 -20.39 17.87
N ASP A 205 -9.13 -21.61 17.37
CA ASP A 205 -8.43 -22.77 17.97
C ASP A 205 -6.94 -22.73 17.59
N LEU A 206 -6.06 -23.04 18.56
CA LEU A 206 -4.62 -23.14 18.32
C LEU A 206 -4.32 -24.33 17.42
N ALA A 207 -3.76 -24.05 16.24
CA ALA A 207 -3.34 -25.07 15.29
C ALA A 207 -1.93 -25.57 15.58
N ASP A 208 -0.99 -24.65 15.82
CA ASP A 208 0.41 -24.97 16.13
C ASP A 208 1.09 -23.83 16.90
N SER A 209 2.28 -24.09 17.43
CA SER A 209 3.12 -23.09 18.08
C SER A 209 4.60 -23.32 17.81
N VAL A 210 5.35 -22.25 17.59
CA VAL A 210 6.79 -22.29 17.31
C VAL A 210 7.56 -21.43 18.31
N ASP A 211 8.46 -22.06 19.07
CA ASP A 211 9.44 -21.35 19.88
C ASP A 211 10.56 -20.75 19.00
N LEU A 212 10.82 -19.46 19.18
CA LEU A 212 11.87 -18.74 18.49
C LEU A 212 13.10 -18.60 19.39
N SER A 213 14.25 -19.05 18.87
CA SER A 213 15.55 -18.70 19.44
C SER A 213 15.79 -17.19 19.39
N ALA A 214 16.70 -16.68 20.22
CA ALA A 214 17.12 -15.27 20.21
C ALA A 214 17.47 -14.77 18.78
N THR A 215 18.17 -15.59 17.99
CA THR A 215 18.53 -15.24 16.61
C THR A 215 17.30 -15.08 15.71
N ASN A 216 16.35 -16.00 15.77
CA ASN A 216 15.13 -15.92 14.94
C ASN A 216 14.21 -14.80 15.41
N ALA A 217 14.08 -14.61 16.73
CA ALA A 217 13.35 -13.49 17.32
C ALA A 217 13.95 -12.15 16.88
N GLY A 218 15.29 -12.02 16.90
CA GLY A 218 15.98 -10.81 16.45
C GLY A 218 15.78 -10.53 14.95
N ARG A 219 15.86 -11.56 14.11
CA ARG A 219 15.55 -11.42 12.67
C ARG A 219 14.11 -10.98 12.43
N LEU A 220 13.16 -11.55 13.17
CA LEU A 220 11.76 -11.19 13.05
C LEU A 220 11.52 -9.75 13.50
N ALA A 221 12.10 -9.34 14.63
CA ALA A 221 12.03 -7.95 15.10
C ALA A 221 12.61 -6.95 14.10
N GLN A 222 13.72 -7.30 13.45
CA GLN A 222 14.30 -6.46 12.39
C GLN A 222 13.36 -6.32 11.19
N ALA A 223 12.74 -7.43 10.75
CA ALA A 223 11.77 -7.39 9.66
C ALA A 223 10.55 -6.53 10.03
N VAL A 224 10.00 -6.71 11.23
CA VAL A 224 8.87 -5.91 11.75
C VAL A 224 9.23 -4.42 11.85
N ASN A 225 10.42 -4.08 12.34
CA ASN A 225 10.87 -2.68 12.45
C ASN A 225 11.16 -2.02 11.09
N ALA A 226 11.31 -2.81 10.01
CA ALA A 226 11.45 -2.29 8.65
C ALA A 226 10.10 -2.01 7.97
N ILE A 227 8.99 -2.48 8.56
CA ILE A 227 7.63 -2.24 8.05
C ILE A 227 7.29 -0.77 8.23
N ARG A 228 6.77 -0.15 7.16
CA ARG A 228 6.26 1.22 7.22
C ARG A 228 4.94 1.23 7.99
N LEU A 229 4.79 2.16 8.93
CA LEU A 229 3.56 2.29 9.72
C LEU A 229 2.63 3.39 9.19
N GLY A 230 3.11 4.17 8.22
CA GLY A 230 2.31 5.18 7.55
C GLY A 230 1.26 4.56 6.64
N SER A 231 0.10 5.19 6.54
CA SER A 231 -0.94 4.80 5.58
C SER A 231 -0.91 5.64 4.31
N THR A 232 -1.50 5.09 3.26
CA THR A 232 -1.88 5.81 2.03
C THR A 232 -3.29 6.40 2.15
N GLY A 233 -3.73 6.70 3.36
CA GLY A 233 -5.05 7.26 3.59
C GLY A 233 -6.20 6.24 3.46
N THR A 234 -7.40 6.73 3.17
CA THR A 234 -8.62 5.92 3.05
C THR A 234 -9.02 5.73 1.60
N GLY A 235 -9.49 4.52 1.26
CA GLY A 235 -9.87 4.20 -0.11
C GLY A 235 -10.41 2.79 -0.26
N ALA A 236 -10.91 2.47 -1.46
CA ALA A 236 -11.39 1.14 -1.76
C ALA A 236 -10.19 0.20 -1.98
N THR A 237 -9.99 -0.73 -1.04
CA THR A 237 -9.01 -1.81 -1.17
C THR A 237 -9.71 -3.10 -1.55
N SER A 238 -9.19 -3.79 -2.58
CA SER A 238 -9.66 -5.14 -2.94
C SER A 238 -8.79 -6.17 -2.24
N CYS A 239 -9.35 -6.82 -1.21
CA CYS A 239 -8.66 -7.87 -0.48
C CYS A 239 -8.93 -9.25 -1.11
N PRO A 240 -7.96 -10.19 -1.02
CA PRO A 240 -8.23 -11.61 -1.19
C PRO A 240 -9.37 -12.11 -0.29
N VAL A 241 -9.85 -13.34 -0.55
CA VAL A 241 -10.77 -14.02 0.37
C VAL A 241 -10.11 -14.17 1.73
N ASP A 242 -10.83 -13.76 2.76
CA ASP A 242 -10.41 -13.90 4.14
C ASP A 242 -10.83 -15.26 4.71
N PHE A 243 -9.87 -15.94 5.34
CA PHE A 243 -10.04 -17.24 5.98
C PHE A 243 -9.98 -17.14 7.51
N ASP A 244 -10.04 -15.93 8.07
CA ASP A 244 -9.92 -15.65 9.51
C ASP A 244 -8.63 -16.28 10.10
N LEU A 245 -7.51 -16.30 9.36
CA LEU A 245 -6.22 -16.81 9.84
C LEU A 245 -5.50 -15.75 10.66
N VAL A 246 -5.07 -16.12 11.86
CA VAL A 246 -4.37 -15.22 12.78
C VAL A 246 -3.14 -15.92 13.34
N ASP A 247 -2.00 -15.26 13.28
CA ASP A 247 -0.83 -15.66 14.03
C ASP A 247 -0.57 -14.63 15.15
N VAL A 248 -0.36 -15.09 16.38
CA VAL A 248 0.08 -14.22 17.48
C VAL A 248 1.58 -14.39 17.67
N VAL A 249 2.35 -13.33 17.46
CA VAL A 249 3.80 -13.31 17.61
C VAL A 249 4.15 -12.66 18.94
N VAL A 250 4.88 -13.35 19.81
CA VAL A 250 5.35 -12.82 21.09
C VAL A 250 6.86 -12.70 21.08
N LEU A 251 7.38 -11.54 21.44
CA LEU A 251 8.82 -11.28 21.57
C LEU A 251 9.14 -10.87 23.00
N ALA A 252 10.08 -11.59 23.62
CA ALA A 252 10.51 -11.34 24.99
C ALA A 252 11.77 -10.50 25.04
N TYR A 253 11.85 -9.60 26.01
CA TYR A 253 12.96 -8.65 26.18
C TYR A 253 13.49 -8.70 27.62
N THR A 254 14.76 -8.34 27.81
CA THR A 254 15.38 -8.32 29.15
C THR A 254 14.99 -7.10 29.97
N ALA A 255 14.86 -5.94 29.33
CA ALA A 255 14.58 -4.65 29.97
C ALA A 255 13.17 -4.11 29.68
N HIS A 256 12.37 -4.86 28.92
CA HIS A 256 11.01 -4.48 28.55
C HIS A 256 10.07 -5.65 28.84
N SER A 257 8.79 -5.35 29.04
CA SER A 257 7.76 -6.38 28.96
C SER A 257 7.80 -7.05 27.59
N ASP A 258 7.34 -8.29 27.52
CA ASP A 258 7.09 -8.95 26.23
C ASP A 258 6.25 -8.04 25.33
N VAL A 259 6.32 -8.21 24.02
CA VAL A 259 5.39 -7.56 23.09
C VAL A 259 4.74 -8.64 22.27
N ASP A 260 3.42 -8.63 22.26
CA ASP A 260 2.61 -9.46 21.38
C ASP A 260 2.19 -8.63 20.15
N LEU A 261 2.20 -9.28 19.00
CA LEU A 261 1.72 -8.75 17.74
C LEU A 261 0.62 -9.67 17.23
N TRP A 262 -0.42 -9.08 16.67
CA TRP A 262 -1.50 -9.77 15.99
C TRP A 262 -1.25 -9.69 14.49
N TYR A 263 -1.00 -10.84 13.85
CA TYR A 263 -0.81 -10.93 12.41
C TYR A 263 -2.05 -11.54 11.78
N HIS A 264 -2.78 -10.74 11.01
CA HIS A 264 -3.88 -11.21 10.18
C HIS A 264 -3.30 -11.78 8.88
N ALA A 265 -3.36 -13.11 8.73
CA ALA A 265 -2.62 -13.87 7.72
C ALA A 265 -3.47 -14.30 6.50
N SER A 266 -4.65 -13.71 6.33
CA SER A 266 -5.52 -13.92 5.18
C SER A 266 -6.28 -12.64 4.82
N GLY A 267 -6.90 -12.60 3.65
CA GLY A 267 -7.53 -11.37 3.17
C GLY A 267 -6.49 -10.28 2.95
N CYS A 268 -6.79 -9.05 3.37
CA CYS A 268 -5.77 -8.00 3.47
C CYS A 268 -4.95 -8.25 4.73
N GLU A 269 -3.68 -8.55 4.54
CA GLU A 269 -2.81 -8.87 5.66
C GLU A 269 -2.47 -7.61 6.47
N THR A 270 -2.55 -7.73 7.80
CA THR A 270 -2.19 -6.67 8.75
C THR A 270 -1.34 -7.21 9.87
N LEU A 271 -0.50 -6.34 10.43
CA LEU A 271 0.26 -6.61 11.63
C LEU A 271 -0.05 -5.49 12.62
N ASP A 272 -0.47 -5.87 13.83
CA ASP A 272 -0.96 -4.95 14.84
C ASP A 272 -0.24 -5.20 16.16
N ASN A 273 0.00 -4.14 16.94
CA ASN A 273 0.53 -4.27 18.31
C ASN A 273 -0.48 -3.78 19.38
N GLY A 274 -1.72 -3.56 18.99
CA GLY A 274 -2.77 -3.00 19.82
C GLY A 274 -2.75 -1.49 20.04
N PHE A 275 -1.84 -0.78 19.36
CA PHE A 275 -1.83 0.68 19.30
C PHE A 275 -1.70 1.20 17.88
N VAL A 276 -0.88 0.53 17.07
CA VAL A 276 -0.64 0.85 15.66
C VAL A 276 -0.85 -0.39 14.80
N VAL A 277 -1.27 -0.14 13.57
CA VAL A 277 -1.47 -1.14 12.52
C VAL A 277 -0.51 -0.86 11.37
N ALA A 278 0.01 -1.92 10.77
CA ALA A 278 0.62 -1.90 9.46
C ALA A 278 -0.16 -2.82 8.53
N SER A 279 -0.40 -2.39 7.31
CA SER A 279 -1.01 -3.22 6.27
C SER A 279 0.04 -3.62 5.23
N GLU A 280 -0.21 -4.73 4.55
CA GLU A 280 0.57 -5.14 3.37
C GLU A 280 0.49 -4.11 2.22
N GLY A 281 -0.62 -3.38 2.16
CA GLY A 281 -0.94 -2.45 1.09
C GLY A 281 0.16 -1.42 0.91
N ALA A 282 0.83 -1.50 -0.23
CA ALA A 282 1.94 -0.62 -0.60
C ALA A 282 3.09 -0.58 0.43
N ASN A 283 3.38 -1.73 1.02
CA ASN A 283 4.42 -1.92 2.02
C ASN A 283 5.36 -3.07 1.64
N PRO A 284 6.34 -2.86 0.75
CA PRO A 284 7.22 -3.94 0.29
C PRO A 284 7.98 -4.64 1.42
N SER A 285 8.34 -3.92 2.49
CA SER A 285 8.95 -4.54 3.67
C SER A 285 8.05 -5.58 4.35
N PHE A 286 6.73 -5.41 4.23
CA PHE A 286 5.74 -6.37 4.71
C PHE A 286 5.78 -7.63 3.82
N SER A 287 5.53 -7.50 2.52
CA SER A 287 5.40 -8.62 1.57
C SER A 287 6.72 -9.34 1.27
N ASP A 288 7.82 -8.61 1.22
CA ASP A 288 9.12 -9.14 0.78
C ASP A 288 10.04 -9.45 1.98
N GLY A 289 9.72 -8.90 3.15
CA GLY A 289 10.53 -9.03 4.37
C GLY A 289 9.85 -9.87 5.44
N PHE A 290 8.76 -9.35 6.01
CA PHE A 290 8.08 -9.97 7.16
C PHE A 290 7.38 -11.28 6.79
N VAL A 291 6.53 -11.28 5.77
CA VAL A 291 5.70 -12.44 5.39
C VAL A 291 6.56 -13.67 5.04
N PRO A 292 7.58 -13.59 4.15
CA PRO A 292 8.39 -14.75 3.83
C PRO A 292 9.18 -15.27 5.04
N LEU A 293 9.59 -14.37 5.93
CA LEU A 293 10.31 -14.75 7.15
C LEU A 293 9.40 -15.49 8.13
N ILE A 294 8.21 -14.97 8.45
CA ILE A 294 7.30 -15.63 9.38
C ILE A 294 6.81 -16.98 8.82
N THR A 295 6.54 -17.07 7.51
CA THR A 295 6.23 -18.35 6.86
C THR A 295 7.37 -19.34 6.99
N SER A 296 8.63 -18.91 6.74
CA SER A 296 9.79 -19.81 6.85
C SER A 296 10.04 -20.33 8.27
N LEU A 297 9.60 -19.58 9.29
CA LEU A 297 9.69 -19.97 10.69
C LEU A 297 8.55 -20.91 11.12
N THR A 298 7.43 -20.89 10.41
CA THR A 298 6.18 -21.56 10.84
C THR A 298 5.79 -22.77 10.01
N GLY A 299 6.40 -22.98 8.83
CA GLY A 299 6.25 -24.19 8.02
C GLY A 299 5.31 -24.03 6.84
#